data_AF-A0A0A1GXB1-F1
#
_entry.id   AF-A0A0A1GXB1-F1
#
_cell.length_a   1.000
_cell.length_b   1.000
_cell.length_c   1.000
_cell.angle_alpha   90.00
_cell.angle_beta   90.00
_cell.angle_gamma   90.00
#
_symmetry.space_group_name_H-M   'P 1'
#
loop_
_entity.id
_entity.type
_entity.pdbx_description
1 polymer ?
#
loop_
_entity_poly.entity_id
_entity_poly.type
_entity_poly.pdbx_seq_one_letter_code
_entity_poly.pdbx_strand_id
1 'polypeptide(L)' 'MQSTDRKICKQVQAAVKQQMAALRFAQLTDGLDEYFPDTKLFVDARRYEGNTNLYDTNY' A
#
# COMPACT_ATOMS: atom_id res chain seq x y z
N MET A 1 7.14 14.57 -20.43
CA MET A 1 8.08 14.15 -19.36
C MET A 1 7.25 13.81 -18.12
N GLN A 2 7.38 12.61 -17.54
CA GLN A 2 6.76 12.34 -16.24
C GLN A 2 7.57 13.08 -15.16
N SER A 3 6.92 13.91 -14.34
CA SER A 3 7.57 14.65 -13.24
C SER A 3 8.39 13.70 -12.37
N THR A 4 9.58 14.15 -11.93
CA THR A 4 10.47 13.44 -11.01
C THR A 4 9.72 12.95 -9.77
N ASP A 5 8.77 13.73 -9.27
CA ASP A 5 7.97 13.41 -8.08
C ASP A 5 7.10 12.16 -8.30
N ARG A 6 6.53 12.00 -9.50
CA ARG A 6 5.70 10.84 -9.85
C ARG A 6 6.52 9.55 -9.85
N LYS A 7 7.79 9.62 -10.25
CA LYS A 7 8.69 8.46 -10.23
C LYS A 7 9.01 8.06 -8.80
N ILE A 8 9.28 9.01 -7.92
CA ILE A 8 9.54 8.77 -6.49
C ILE A 8 8.31 8.12 -5.84
N CYS A 9 7.11 8.67 -6.07
CA CYS A 9 5.87 8.05 -5.59
C CYS A 9 5.76 6.59 -6.03
N LYS A 10 5.98 6.28 -7.32
CA LYS A 10 5.90 4.90 -7.82
C LYS A 10 6.94 3.98 -7.19
N GLN A 11 8.15 4.48 -6.91
CA GLN A 11 9.19 3.71 -6.21
C GLN A 11 8.76 3.37 -4.78
N VAL A 12 8.24 4.35 -4.03
CA VAL A 12 7.71 4.14 -2.68
C VAL A 12 6.54 3.14 -2.70
N GLN A 13 5.59 3.32 -3.63
CA GLN A 13 4.45 2.41 -3.80
C GLN A 13 4.89 0.97 -4.09
N ALA A 14 5.94 0.79 -4.89
CA ALA A 14 6.50 -0.52 -5.21
C ALA A 14 7.21 -1.15 -4.00
N ALA A 15 7.99 -0.37 -3.25
CA ALA A 15 8.67 -0.84 -2.05
C ALA A 15 7.66 -1.32 -1.00
N VAL A 16 6.60 -0.54 -0.74
CA VAL A 16 5.51 -0.94 0.17
C VAL A 16 4.87 -2.26 -0.29
N LYS A 17 4.56 -2.38 -1.59
CA LYS A 17 3.97 -3.61 -2.14
C LYS A 17 4.87 -4.82 -1.95
N GLN A 18 6.19 -4.67 -2.14
CA GLN A 18 7.15 -5.75 -1.93
C GLN A 18 7.21 -6.20 -0.46
N GLN A 19 7.24 -5.25 0.48
CA GLN A 19 7.27 -5.57 1.92
C GLN A 19 5.98 -6.27 2.36
N MET A 20 4.82 -5.76 1.93
CA MET A 20 3.53 -6.39 2.25
C MET A 20 3.42 -7.81 1.67
N ALA A 21 3.89 -8.02 0.43
CA ALA A 21 3.94 -9.35 -0.17
C ALA A 21 4.85 -10.32 0.60
N ALA A 22 6.01 -9.86 1.09
CA ALA A 22 6.90 -10.65 1.93
C ALA A 22 6.23 -11.07 3.26
N LEU A 23 5.35 -10.22 3.79
CA LEU A 23 4.52 -10.49 4.96
C LEU A 23 3.27 -11.34 4.66
N ARG A 24 3.11 -11.85 3.43
CA ARG A 24 1.93 -12.60 2.95
C ARG A 24 0.63 -11.79 2.92
N PHE A 25 0.75 -10.48 2.71
CA PHE A 25 -0.37 -9.60 2.44
C PHE A 25 -0.48 -9.29 0.93
N ALA A 26 -1.67 -9.46 0.37
CA ALA A 26 -2.03 -9.08 -0.98
C ALA A 26 -2.71 -7.71 -0.99
N GLN A 27 -2.36 -6.87 -1.96
CA GLN A 27 -2.99 -5.56 -2.13
C GLN A 27 -4.39 -5.73 -2.75
N LEU A 28 -5.37 -5.01 -2.21
CA LEU A 28 -6.69 -4.88 -2.84
C LEU A 28 -6.64 -3.92 -4.05
N THR A 29 -7.67 -3.99 -4.89
CA THR A 29 -7.75 -3.21 -6.14
C THR A 29 -8.17 -1.75 -5.93
N ASP A 30 -8.64 -1.40 -4.74
CA ASP A 30 -9.16 -0.08 -4.37
C ASP A 30 -8.12 0.79 -3.64
N GLY A 31 -8.49 2.06 -3.40
CA GLY A 31 -7.71 3.00 -2.57
C GLY A 31 -6.53 3.70 -3.25
N LEU A 32 -6.28 3.51 -4.55
CA LEU A 32 -5.27 4.30 -5.25
C LEU A 32 -5.84 5.65 -5.69
N ASP A 33 -5.20 6.75 -5.28
CA ASP A 33 -5.62 8.12 -5.60
C ASP A 33 -7.09 8.37 -5.21
N GLU A 34 -7.46 8.00 -3.98
CA GLU A 34 -8.80 8.21 -3.44
C GLU A 34 -8.95 9.64 -2.92
N TYR A 35 -10.08 10.29 -3.22
CA TYR A 35 -10.34 11.66 -2.77
C TYR A 35 -10.85 11.68 -1.34
N PHE A 36 -10.12 12.37 -0.46
CA PHE A 36 -10.50 12.53 0.94
C PHE A 36 -11.15 13.91 1.12
N PRO A 37 -12.47 13.99 1.34
CA PRO A 37 -13.20 15.25 1.36
C PRO A 37 -12.77 16.16 2.52
N ASP A 38 -12.35 15.58 3.65
CA ASP A 38 -11.94 16.33 4.84
C ASP A 38 -10.63 17.10 4.62
N THR A 39 -9.68 16.51 3.88
CA THR A 39 -8.39 17.13 3.57
C THR A 39 -8.38 17.80 2.20
N LYS A 40 -9.40 17.54 1.38
CA LYS A 40 -9.52 17.97 -0.03
C LYS A 40 -8.34 17.51 -0.90
N LEU A 41 -7.71 16.39 -0.54
CA LEU A 41 -6.55 15.84 -1.22
C LEU A 41 -6.83 14.44 -1.75
N PHE A 42 -6.12 14.07 -2.82
CA PHE A 42 -6.04 12.70 -3.29
C PHE A 42 -4.92 12.00 -2.53
N VAL A 43 -5.24 10.84 -1.97
CA VAL A 43 -4.30 10.07 -1.14
C VAL A 43 -4.20 8.63 -1.63
N ASP A 44 -3.07 8.02 -1.31
CA ASP A 44 -2.89 6.58 -1.45
C ASP A 44 -3.44 5.89 -0.20
N ALA A 45 -4.67 5.39 -0.30
CA ALA A 45 -5.42 4.69 0.74
C ALA A 45 -5.49 3.16 0.48
N ARG A 46 -4.56 2.62 -0.32
CA ARG A 46 -4.56 1.20 -0.70
C ARG A 46 -4.56 0.28 0.52
N ARG A 47 -5.47 -0.69 0.51
CA ARG A 47 -5.63 -1.70 1.56
C ARG A 47 -4.96 -3.01 1.19
N TYR A 48 -4.61 -3.77 2.21
CA TYR A 48 -3.93 -5.05 2.08
C TYR A 48 -4.60 -6.08 2.97
N GLU A 49 -4.84 -7.27 2.44
CA GLU A 49 -5.37 -8.42 3.17
C GLU A 49 -4.33 -9.52 3.22
N GLY A 50 -4.15 -10.14 4.39
CA GLY A 50 -3.18 -11.22 4.58
C GLY A 50 -3.64 -12.16 5.67
N ASN A 51 -3.25 -13.42 5.54
CA ASN A 51 -3.49 -14.42 6.58
C ASN A 51 -2.35 -14.33 7.60
N THR A 52 -2.68 -13.87 8.80
CA THR A 52 -1.78 -14.00 9.94
C THR A 52 -1.95 -15.40 10.52
N ASN A 53 -0.84 -16.09 10.78
CA ASN A 53 -0.91 -17.33 11.55
C ASN A 53 -1.29 -16.95 12.98
N LEU A 54 -2.57 -17.15 13.34
CA LEU A 54 -3.10 -16.85 14.67
C LEU A 54 -2.33 -17.55 15.81
N TYR A 55 -1.54 -18.57 15.47
CA TYR A 55 -0.80 -19.45 16.38
C TYR A 55 0.72 -19.45 16.14
N ASP A 56 1.29 -18.40 15.56
CA ASP A 56 2.76 -18.24 15.49
C ASP A 56 3.31 -17.80 16.86
N THR A 57 3.16 -18.68 17.84
CA THR A 57 3.73 -18.53 19.18
C THR A 57 4.89 -19.51 19.30
N ASN A 58 6.11 -19.02 19.16
CA ASN A 58 7.34 -19.72 19.58
C ASN A 58 7.41 -19.72 21.12
N TYR A 59 6.54 -20.51 21.76
CA TYR A 59 6.63 -20.81 23.19
C TYR A 59 7.39 -22.10 23.44
#